data_AF-A0A1Q6VCI0-F1
#
_entry.id   AF-A0A1Q6VCI0-F1
#
_cell.length_a   1.000
_cell.length_b   1.000
_cell.length_c   1.000
_cell.angle_alpha   90.00
_cell.angle_beta   90.00
_cell.angle_gamma   90.00
#
_symmetry.space_group_name_H-M   'P 1'
#
loop_
_entity.id
_entity.type
_entity.pdbx_description
1 polymer ?
#
loop_
_entity_poly.entity_id
_entity_poly.type
_entity_poly.pdbx_seq_one_letter_code
_entity_poly.pdbx_strand_id
1 'polypeptide(L)' 'MVRAAIQSSVMQDLFADQMKALRAASLDRHLRELAGAQGPEIEIAGRRLLNFSSNAISSAARSSEFLNCTRNS' A
#
# COMPACT_ATOMS: atom_id res chain seq x y z
N MET A 1 -10.04 -23.94 2.89
CA MET A 1 -10.51 -22.98 1.88
C MET A 1 -11.95 -22.53 2.10
N VAL A 2 -12.91 -23.43 2.36
CA VAL A 2 -14.34 -23.09 2.55
C VAL A 2 -14.60 -22.11 3.72
N ARG A 3 -13.91 -22.26 4.86
CA ARG A 3 -14.03 -21.37 6.01
C ARG A 3 -13.66 -19.90 5.74
N ALA A 4 -12.62 -19.67 4.93
CA ALA A 4 -12.18 -18.31 4.57
C ALA A 4 -13.16 -17.65 3.58
N ALA A 5 -13.73 -18.42 2.66
CA ALA A 5 -14.78 -17.94 1.76
C ALA A 5 -16.06 -17.55 2.51
N ILE A 6 -16.47 -18.34 3.52
CA ILE A 6 -17.62 -18.03 4.38
C ILE A 6 -17.35 -16.80 5.26
N GLN A 7 -16.14 -16.65 5.83
CA GLN A 7 -15.78 -15.44 6.56
C GLN A 7 -15.75 -14.20 5.66
N SER A 8 -15.30 -14.34 4.41
CA SER A 8 -15.29 -13.26 3.42
C SER A 8 -16.71 -12.81 3.06
N SER A 9 -17.65 -13.72 2.84
CA SER A 9 -19.03 -13.35 2.51
C SER A 9 -19.76 -12.71 3.71
N VAL A 10 -19.58 -13.27 4.91
CA VAL A 10 -20.17 -12.69 6.13
C VAL A 10 -19.59 -11.32 6.46
N MET A 11 -18.28 -11.11 6.26
CA MET A 11 -17.64 -9.79 6.43
C MET A 11 -18.17 -8.78 5.41
N GLN A 12 -18.36 -9.20 4.15
CA GLN A 12 -18.90 -8.32 3.10
C GLN A 12 -20.31 -7.85 3.43
N ASP A 13 -21.19 -8.74 3.91
CA ASP A 13 -22.56 -8.37 4.28
C ASP A 13 -22.60 -7.47 5.53
N LEU A 14 -21.75 -7.74 6.54
CA LEU A 14 -21.73 -6.98 7.80
C LEU A 14 -21.29 -5.52 7.61
N PHE A 15 -20.37 -5.26 6.66
CA PHE A 15 -19.80 -3.93 6.43
C PHE A 15 -20.24 -3.29 5.12
N ALA A 16 -21.16 -3.90 4.36
CA ALA A 16 -21.61 -3.40 3.06
C ALA A 16 -22.09 -1.94 3.13
N ASP A 17 -22.94 -1.62 4.10
CA ASP A 17 -23.51 -0.27 4.26
C ASP A 17 -22.45 0.76 4.69
N GLN A 18 -21.51 0.37 5.55
CA GLN A 18 -20.41 1.23 5.98
C GLN A 18 -19.44 1.50 4.82
N MET A 19 -19.13 0.48 4.02
CA MET A 19 -18.34 0.64 2.81
C MET A 19 -19.05 1.52 1.77
N LYS A 20 -20.37 1.39 1.62
CA LYS A 20 -21.17 2.26 0.76
C LYS A 20 -21.14 3.72 1.24
N ALA A 21 -21.23 3.94 2.55
CA ALA A 21 -21.13 5.27 3.14
C ALA A 21 -19.74 5.89 2.93
N LEU A 22 -18.66 5.12 3.13
CA LEU A 22 -17.29 5.57 2.84
C LEU A 22 -17.10 5.93 1.36
N ARG A 23 -17.62 5.11 0.44
CA ARG A 23 -17.58 5.39 -1.00
C ARG A 23 -18.36 6.64 -1.37
N ALA A 24 -19.58 6.79 -0.85
CA ALA A 24 -20.41 7.98 -1.07
C ALA A 24 -19.74 9.26 -0.54
N ALA A 25 -18.98 9.15 0.55
CA ALA A 25 -18.21 10.25 1.12
C ALA A 25 -16.82 10.45 0.46
N SER A 26 -16.46 9.69 -0.59
CA SER A 26 -15.13 9.71 -1.20
C SER A 26 -13.97 9.39 -0.25
N LEU A 27 -14.23 8.56 0.76
CA LEU A 27 -13.26 8.10 1.78
C LEU A 27 -12.77 6.67 1.53
N ASP A 28 -13.19 6.03 0.44
CA ASP A 28 -12.69 4.71 0.06
C ASP A 28 -11.21 4.80 -0.34
N ARG A 29 -10.38 3.92 0.23
CA ARG A 29 -8.92 3.96 0.04
C ARG A 29 -8.44 2.67 -0.60
N HIS A 30 -7.76 2.82 -1.73
CA HIS A 30 -7.13 1.70 -2.43
C HIS A 30 -5.62 1.78 -2.31
N LEU A 31 -5.00 0.66 -1.92
CA LEU A 31 -3.56 0.53 -1.93
C LEU A 31 -3.07 0.52 -3.39
N ARG A 32 -1.95 1.21 -3.63
CA ARG A 32 -1.21 1.11 -4.90
C ARG A 32 0.04 0.31 -4.64
N GLU A 33 0.21 -0.76 -5.39
CA GLU A 33 1.42 -1.56 -5.34
C GLU A 33 2.58 -0.82 -6.01
N LEU A 34 3.73 -0.86 -5.36
CA LEU A 34 4.97 -0.27 -5.85
C LEU A 34 5.83 -1.39 -6.42
N ALA A 35 6.29 -1.20 -7.65
CA ALA A 35 7.32 -2.04 -8.23
C ALA A 35 8.69 -1.43 -7.89
N GLY A 36 9.50 -2.13 -7.11
CA GLY A 36 10.87 -1.74 -6.79
C GLY A 36 11.04 -0.87 -5.53
N ALA A 37 12.19 -0.20 -5.45
CA ALA A 37 12.62 0.51 -4.25
C ALA A 37 12.01 1.93 -4.14
N GLN A 38 11.89 2.42 -2.90
CA GLN A 38 11.50 3.80 -2.62
C GLN A 38 12.60 4.79 -3.05
N GLY A 39 12.19 5.96 -3.53
CA GLY A 39 13.11 7.04 -3.92
C GLY A 39 12.37 8.21 -4.59
N PRO A 40 13.11 9.20 -5.12
CA PRO A 40 12.54 10.34 -5.84
C PRO A 40 11.73 9.94 -7.08
N GLU A 41 12.02 8.77 -7.64
CA GLU A 41 11.22 8.10 -8.66
C GLU A 41 10.75 6.76 -8.14
N ILE A 42 9.51 6.39 -8.48
CA ILE A 42 8.89 5.11 -8.15
C ILE A 42 8.16 4.56 -9.37
N GLU A 43 7.91 3.26 -9.38
CA GLU A 43 7.09 2.62 -10.38
C GLU A 43 5.77 2.14 -9.77
N ILE A 44 4.65 2.57 -10.34
CA ILE A 44 3.30 2.11 -9.98
C ILE A 44 2.63 1.64 -11.26
N ALA A 45 2.14 0.39 -11.26
CA ALA A 45 1.43 -0.19 -12.40
C ALA A 45 2.19 -0.04 -13.74
N GLY A 46 3.49 -0.30 -13.75
CA GLY A 46 4.33 -0.22 -14.95
C GLY A 46 4.72 1.20 -15.38
N ARG A 47 4.38 2.23 -14.59
CA ARG A 47 4.65 3.64 -14.92
C ARG A 47 5.64 4.25 -13.94
N ARG A 48 6.70 4.86 -14.47
CA ARG A 48 7.65 5.65 -13.69
C ARG A 48 7.07 7.03 -13.37
N LEU A 49 7.09 7.39 -12.09
CA LEU A 49 6.51 8.62 -11.55
C LEU A 49 7.48 9.27 -10.56
N LEU A 50 7.46 10.60 -10.47
CA LEU A 50 8.14 11.32 -9.38
C LEU A 50 7.38 11.13 -8.07
N ASN A 51 8.10 10.84 -7.00
CA ASN A 51 7.55 10.47 -5.71
C ASN A 51 7.50 11.67 -4.74
N PHE A 52 6.34 12.32 -4.68
CA PHE A 52 6.04 13.35 -3.68
C PHE A 52 5.18 12.82 -2.53
N SER A 53 4.87 11.52 -2.53
CA SER A 53 3.95 10.89 -1.57
C SER A 53 4.64 10.08 -0.47
N SER A 54 5.96 9.93 -0.53
CA SER A 54 6.71 9.23 0.51
C SER A 54 6.98 10.14 1.69
N ASN A 55 7.08 9.54 2.88
CA ASN A 55 7.54 10.23 4.09
C ASN A 55 9.07 10.29 4.18
N ALA A 56 9.80 9.93 3.12
CA ALA A 56 11.27 9.93 3.10
C ALA A 56 11.78 11.36 2.90
N ILE A 57 11.84 12.12 4.00
CA ILE A 57 12.28 13.53 4.03
C ILE A 57 13.80 13.66 3.81
N SER A 58 14.56 12.56 3.91
CA SER A 58 15.99 12.52 3.59
C SER A 58 16.29 11.46 2.54
N SER A 59 17.30 11.73 1.70
CA SER A 59 17.84 10.78 0.70
C SER A 59 18.47 9.52 1.33
N ALA A 60 18.55 9.44 2.66
CA ALA A 60 19.16 8.36 3.41
C ALA A 60 18.40 7.02 3.29
N ALA A 61 17.11 7.04 2.93
CA ALA A 61 16.32 5.82 2.70
C ALA A 61 16.89 4.91 1.59
N ARG A 62 17.86 5.40 0.79
CA ARG A 62 18.55 4.69 -0.27
C ARG A 62 20.06 4.49 -0.04
N SER A 63 20.65 4.94 1.07
CA SER A 63 22.07 4.62 1.31
C SER A 63 22.24 3.09 1.37
N SER A 64 23.24 2.56 0.67
CA SER A 64 23.63 1.15 0.71
C SER A 64 23.94 0.64 2.12
N GLU A 65 24.24 1.54 3.07
CA GLU A 65 24.45 1.20 4.47
C GLU A 65 23.15 0.79 5.18
N PHE A 66 22.00 1.35 4.80
CA PHE A 66 20.71 0.99 5.41
C PHE A 66 20.18 -0.37 4.94
N LEU A 67 20.49 -0.76 3.69
CA LEU A 67 20.12 -2.07 3.13
C LEU A 67 20.91 -3.24 3.75
N ASN A 68 22.09 -2.98 4.34
CA ASN A 68 22.88 -4.00 5.02
C ASN A 68 22.48 -4.22 6.48
N CYS A 69 21.89 -3.22 7.15
CA CYS A 69 21.43 -3.37 8.53
C CYS A 69 20.22 -4.30 8.68
N THR A 70 19.38 -4.48 7.64
CA THR A 70 18.20 -5.36 7.68
C THR A 70 18.47 -6.81 7.27
N ARG A 71 19.69 -7.12 6.80
CA ARG A 71 20.09 -8.50 6.43
C ARG A 71 20.79 -9.28 7.54
N ASN A 72 21.31 -8.60 8.56
CA ASN A 72 22.08 -9.21 9.65
C ASN A 72 21.50 -8.82 11.03
N SER A 73 20.20 -9.05 11.24
CA SER A 73 19.55 -8.96 12.56
C SER A 73 18.71 -10.20 12.81
#